data_AF-A7TP77-F1
#
_entry.id   AF-A7TP77-F1
#
_cell.length_a   1.000
_cell.length_b   1.000
_cell.length_c   1.000
_cell.angle_alpha   90.00
_cell.angle_beta   90.00
_cell.angle_gamma   90.00
#
_symmetry.space_group_name_H-M   'P 1'
#
loop_
_entity.id
_entity.type
_entity.pdbx_description
1 polymer ?
#
loop_
_entity_poly.entity_id
_entity_poly.type
_entity_poly.pdbx_seq_one_letter_code
_entity_poly.pdbx_strand_id
1 'polypeptide(L)'
;MNMEIKEALEEFKRLKRKAVDILIENRKLLDANTRELKKNSKPKTYSMEELAEDDTVNTGTVDEADRLLNYSIREYEEWEKKQGRHKENVHVTKSSVNSTAQIAKFTYDKQIKKLQKQKSTNDNRGKISKIRKDPKTGKIVVNDSKQLIKQLAEDLNQTTKERYDRTNQKRQKNSDQNENYSYINEKNKEFNDKLERQETKLLKDIN
;
A
#
# COMPACT_ATOMS: atom_id res chain seq x y z
N MET A 1 50.33 -36.84 -8.27
CA MET A 1 49.77 -36.43 -6.97
C MET A 1 50.15 -35.01 -6.52
N ASN A 2 51.40 -34.65 -6.21
CA ASN A 2 51.70 -33.27 -5.76
C ASN A 2 51.63 -32.18 -6.86
N MET A 3 51.75 -32.54 -8.15
CA MET A 3 51.58 -31.61 -9.28
C MET A 3 50.10 -31.32 -9.59
N GLU A 4 49.24 -32.34 -9.62
CA GLU A 4 47.80 -32.21 -9.91
C GLU A 4 47.07 -31.31 -8.89
N ILE A 5 47.47 -31.36 -7.61
CA ILE A 5 46.89 -30.50 -6.57
C ILE A 5 47.28 -29.03 -6.79
N LYS A 6 48.50 -28.76 -7.26
CA LYS A 6 48.96 -27.40 -7.56
C LYS A 6 48.24 -26.82 -8.78
N GLU A 7 48.07 -27.62 -9.83
CA GLU A 7 47.31 -27.24 -11.02
C GLU A 7 45.84 -26.95 -10.68
N ALA A 8 45.17 -27.80 -9.89
CA ALA A 8 43.81 -27.57 -9.44
C ALA A 8 43.66 -26.27 -8.62
N LEU A 9 44.65 -25.93 -7.78
CA LEU A 9 44.67 -24.68 -7.03
C LEU A 9 44.84 -23.44 -7.92
N GLU A 10 45.64 -23.55 -8.98
CA GLU A 10 45.80 -22.47 -9.96
C GLU A 10 44.53 -22.27 -10.79
N GLU A 11 43.88 -23.35 -11.22
CA GLU A 11 42.60 -23.28 -11.91
C GLU A 11 41.51 -22.64 -11.04
N PHE A 12 41.44 -23.00 -9.75
CA PHE A 12 40.50 -22.41 -8.82
C PHE A 12 40.74 -20.91 -8.62
N LYS A 13 42.00 -20.48 -8.51
CA LYS A 13 42.36 -19.05 -8.45
C LYS A 13 41.97 -18.33 -9.74
N ARG A 14 42.18 -18.96 -10.90
CA ARG A 14 41.77 -18.41 -12.21
C ARG A 14 40.25 -18.27 -12.30
N LEU A 15 39.49 -19.26 -11.86
CA LEU A 15 38.02 -19.22 -11.83
C LEU A 15 37.50 -18.12 -10.90
N LYS A 16 38.11 -17.96 -9.72
CA LYS A 16 37.75 -16.87 -8.80
C LYS A 16 37.96 -15.49 -9.42
N ARG A 17 39.07 -15.27 -10.13
CA ARG A 17 39.31 -14.01 -10.85
C ARG A 17 38.25 -13.78 -11.92
N LYS A 18 37.99 -14.80 -12.77
CA LYS A 18 36.92 -14.73 -13.79
C LYS A 18 35.54 -14.42 -13.21
N ALA A 19 35.19 -15.01 -12.07
CA ALA A 19 33.90 -14.74 -11.41
C ALA A 19 33.79 -13.28 -10.94
N VAL A 20 34.88 -12.73 -10.41
CA VAL A 20 34.94 -11.30 -10.02
C VAL A 20 34.87 -10.40 -11.26
N ASP A 21 35.57 -10.75 -12.33
CA ASP A 21 35.56 -9.98 -13.59
C ASP A 21 34.15 -9.94 -14.20
N ILE A 22 33.45 -11.08 -14.24
CA ILE A 22 32.05 -11.17 -14.70
C ILE A 22 31.12 -10.34 -13.81
N LEU A 23 31.33 -10.34 -12.49
CA LEU A 23 30.52 -9.52 -11.57
C LEU A 23 30.73 -8.02 -11.86
N ILE A 24 31.97 -7.60 -12.06
CA ILE A 24 32.31 -6.22 -12.41
C ILE A 24 31.71 -5.84 -13.77
N GLU A 25 31.79 -6.72 -14.77
CA GLU A 25 31.22 -6.50 -16.09
C GLU A 25 29.69 -6.38 -16.03
N ASN A 26 29.01 -7.29 -15.33
CA ASN A 26 27.57 -7.23 -15.11
C ASN A 26 27.16 -5.92 -14.42
N ARG A 27 27.93 -5.46 -13.43
CA ARG A 27 27.68 -4.19 -12.76
C ARG A 27 27.86 -2.99 -13.71
N LYS A 28 28.90 -3.01 -14.56
CA LYS A 28 29.12 -1.97 -15.58
C LYS A 28 27.99 -1.94 -16.60
N LEU A 29 27.51 -3.10 -17.05
CA LEU A 29 26.38 -3.21 -17.98
C LEU A 29 25.08 -2.69 -17.36
N LEU A 30 24.83 -2.98 -16.08
CA LEU A 30 23.69 -2.40 -15.34
C LEU A 30 23.80 -0.87 -15.23
N ASP A 31 24.97 -0.35 -14.90
CA ASP A 31 25.19 1.10 -14.81
C ASP A 31 25.07 1.79 -16.19
N ALA A 32 25.51 1.13 -17.27
CA ALA A 32 25.34 1.62 -18.64
C ALA A 32 23.86 1.66 -19.04
N ASN A 33 23.12 0.57 -18.79
CA ASN A 33 21.70 0.47 -19.11
C ASN A 33 20.87 1.52 -18.33
N THR A 34 21.13 1.69 -17.03
CA THR A 34 20.47 2.75 -16.24
C THR A 34 20.78 4.15 -16.73
N ARG A 35 21.99 4.41 -17.26
CA ARG A 35 22.34 5.69 -17.87
C ARG A 35 21.62 5.91 -19.21
N GLU A 36 21.49 4.88 -20.04
CA GLU A 36 20.72 4.96 -21.30
C GLU A 36 19.23 5.18 -21.04
N LEU A 37 18.64 4.48 -20.07
CA LEU A 37 17.26 4.72 -19.64
C LEU A 37 17.06 6.17 -19.17
N LYS A 38 18.02 6.73 -18.42
CA LYS A 38 17.96 8.15 -18.01
C LYS A 38 18.12 9.13 -19.17
N LYS A 39 18.87 8.77 -20.21
CA LYS A 39 19.00 9.58 -21.44
C LYS A 39 17.71 9.52 -22.27
N ASN A 40 17.09 8.35 -22.36
CA ASN A 40 15.85 8.12 -23.11
C ASN A 40 14.59 8.55 -22.34
N SER A 41 14.69 8.76 -21.02
CA SER A 41 13.61 9.24 -20.16
C SER A 41 13.39 10.77 -20.21
N LYS A 42 14.29 11.54 -20.82
CA LYS A 42 14.05 12.98 -21.01
C LYS A 42 13.00 13.15 -22.12
N PRO A 43 11.91 13.91 -21.90
CA PRO A 43 10.94 14.17 -22.95
C PRO A 43 11.62 14.88 -24.12
N LYS A 44 11.35 14.40 -25.35
CA LYS A 44 11.80 15.03 -26.59
C LYS A 44 11.11 16.41 -26.67
N THR A 45 11.83 17.46 -26.30
CA THR A 45 11.35 18.83 -26.43
C THR A 45 11.38 19.21 -27.91
N TYR A 46 10.20 19.42 -28.51
CA TYR A 46 10.08 20.04 -29.81
C TYR A 46 10.56 21.49 -29.69
N SER A 47 11.69 21.85 -30.29
CA SER A 47 11.98 23.24 -30.62
C SER A 47 11.04 23.62 -31.75
N MET A 48 10.07 24.48 -31.47
CA MET A 48 9.25 25.14 -32.49
C MET A 48 10.10 26.19 -33.20
N GLU A 49 11.07 25.74 -34.00
CA GLU A 49 11.70 26.58 -34.99
C GLU A 49 11.06 26.26 -36.34
N GLU A 50 10.42 27.30 -36.84
CA GLU A 50 9.63 27.44 -38.04
C GLU A 50 10.41 26.94 -39.27
N LEU A 51 10.05 25.77 -39.78
CA LEU A 51 10.46 25.32 -41.10
C LEU A 51 9.22 24.94 -41.90
N ALA A 52 9.02 25.76 -42.92
CA ALA A 52 8.06 25.61 -43.98
C ALA A 52 8.25 24.29 -44.75
N GLU A 53 7.11 23.80 -45.22
CA GLU A 53 6.89 22.93 -46.37
C GLU A 53 7.50 21.52 -46.43
N ASP A 54 6.57 20.60 -46.73
CA ASP A 54 6.73 19.27 -47.30
C ASP A 54 7.35 18.17 -46.42
N ASP A 55 6.48 17.40 -45.75
CA ASP A 55 6.50 15.94 -45.92
C ASP A 55 5.24 15.29 -45.35
N THR A 56 4.49 14.64 -46.24
CA THR A 56 3.35 13.79 -45.95
C THR A 56 3.83 12.44 -45.43
N VAL A 57 4.00 12.28 -44.12
CA VAL A 57 4.21 10.96 -43.50
C VAL A 57 3.26 10.76 -42.33
N ASN A 58 2.10 10.20 -42.67
CA ASN A 58 1.41 9.14 -41.93
C ASN A 58 1.43 9.24 -40.40
N THR A 59 0.58 10.10 -39.85
CA THR A 59 0.15 10.07 -38.44
C THR A 59 -0.71 8.83 -38.20
N GLY A 60 -0.06 7.67 -38.08
CA GLY A 60 -0.64 6.45 -37.53
C GLY A 60 -0.50 6.47 -36.01
N THR A 61 -1.64 6.42 -35.33
CA THR A 61 -1.81 6.23 -33.89
C THR A 61 -0.74 5.31 -33.28
N VAL A 62 0.15 5.86 -32.46
CA VAL A 62 0.97 5.04 -31.56
C VAL A 62 0.01 4.46 -30.54
N ASP A 63 -0.37 3.21 -30.79
CA ASP A 63 -1.34 2.44 -30.05
C ASP A 63 -1.07 2.50 -28.54
N GLU A 64 -2.11 2.73 -27.77
CA GLU A 64 -2.11 2.54 -26.32
C GLU A 64 -1.67 1.10 -25.94
N ALA A 65 -1.79 0.16 -26.89
CA ALA A 65 -1.26 -1.20 -26.82
C ALA A 65 0.27 -1.26 -26.75
N ASP A 66 1.01 -0.37 -27.44
CA ASP A 66 2.47 -0.31 -27.37
C ASP A 66 2.96 0.24 -26.02
N ARG A 67 2.15 1.07 -25.34
CA ARG A 67 2.42 1.45 -23.94
C ARG A 67 2.17 0.31 -22.96
N LEU A 68 1.20 -0.57 -23.23
CA LEU A 68 0.91 -1.74 -22.38
C LEU A 68 1.98 -2.84 -22.48
N LEU A 69 2.72 -2.92 -23.59
CA LEU A 69 3.70 -3.98 -23.85
C LEU A 69 5.12 -3.69 -23.31
N ASN A 70 5.36 -2.51 -22.75
CA ASN A 70 6.68 -2.07 -22.29
C ASN A 70 6.96 -2.28 -20.79
N TYR A 71 6.13 -3.04 -20.07
CA TYR A 71 6.47 -3.40 -18.70
C TYR A 71 7.56 -4.48 -18.71
N SER A 72 8.75 -4.12 -18.25
CA SER A 72 9.77 -5.11 -17.92
C SER A 72 9.24 -6.03 -16.82
N ILE A 73 9.71 -7.29 -16.79
CA ILE A 73 9.34 -8.26 -15.74
C ILE A 73 9.49 -7.66 -14.34
N ARG A 74 10.47 -6.78 -14.13
CA ARG A 74 10.67 -6.07 -12.86
C ARG A 74 9.57 -5.07 -12.55
N GLU A 75 9.12 -4.29 -13.53
CA GLU A 75 7.99 -3.37 -13.34
C GLU A 75 6.69 -4.12 -13.08
N TYR A 76 6.51 -5.28 -13.71
CA TYR A 76 5.39 -6.17 -13.42
C TYR A 76 5.46 -6.69 -11.97
N GLU A 77 6.61 -7.18 -11.52
CA GLU A 77 6.80 -7.63 -10.12
C GLU A 77 6.60 -6.49 -9.11
N GLU A 78 7.04 -5.27 -9.42
CA GLU A 78 6.82 -4.11 -8.57
C GLU A 78 5.35 -3.66 -8.56
N TRP A 79 4.68 -3.72 -9.71
CA TRP A 79 3.25 -3.48 -9.81
C TRP A 79 2.46 -4.55 -9.05
N GLU A 80 2.83 -5.82 -9.16
CA GLU A 80 2.23 -6.94 -8.44
C GLU A 80 2.44 -6.80 -6.93
N LYS A 81 3.62 -6.39 -6.46
CA LYS A 81 3.87 -6.05 -5.04
C LYS A 81 3.02 -4.87 -4.57
N LYS A 82 2.79 -3.86 -5.41
CA LYS A 82 1.90 -2.72 -5.11
C LYS A 82 0.44 -3.17 -5.04
N GLN A 83 0.00 -4.05 -5.93
CA GLN A 83 -1.36 -4.60 -5.96
C GLN A 83 -1.61 -5.62 -4.85
N GLY A 84 -0.61 -6.45 -4.50
CA GLY A 84 -0.68 -7.43 -3.41
C GLY A 84 -0.92 -6.77 -2.06
N ARG A 85 -0.31 -5.60 -1.79
CA ARG A 85 -0.59 -4.79 -0.60
C ARG A 85 -2.02 -4.28 -0.53
N HIS A 86 -2.66 -4.06 -1.68
CA HIS A 86 -4.08 -3.73 -1.75
C HIS A 86 -4.96 -4.99 -1.57
N LYS A 87 -4.59 -6.12 -2.19
CA LYS A 87 -5.36 -7.38 -2.13
C LYS A 87 -5.34 -8.03 -0.75
N GLU A 88 -4.25 -7.95 0.01
CA GLU A 88 -4.16 -8.50 1.37
C GLU A 88 -5.13 -7.81 2.36
N ASN A 89 -5.54 -6.57 2.06
CA ASN A 89 -6.55 -5.83 2.83
C ASN A 89 -7.98 -5.95 2.26
N VAL A 90 -8.14 -6.50 1.05
CA VAL A 90 -9.41 -6.60 0.34
C VAL A 90 -9.96 -8.03 0.37
N HIS A 91 -9.12 -9.05 0.56
CA HIS A 91 -9.53 -10.46 0.63
C HIS A 91 -10.11 -10.90 1.98
N VAL A 92 -10.42 -9.96 2.88
CA VAL A 92 -11.54 -10.16 3.81
C VAL A 92 -12.80 -9.79 3.03
N THR A 93 -13.20 -10.70 2.14
CA THR A 93 -14.45 -10.61 1.38
C THR A 93 -15.58 -10.30 2.36
N LYS A 94 -16.33 -9.23 2.10
CA LYS A 94 -17.49 -8.77 2.89
C LYS A 94 -18.54 -9.85 3.19
N SER A 95 -18.44 -11.02 2.54
CA SER A 95 -19.27 -12.21 2.75
C SER A 95 -18.88 -13.06 3.98
N SER A 96 -17.64 -12.97 4.50
CA SER A 96 -17.12 -13.90 5.52
C SER A 96 -16.81 -13.26 6.89
N VAL A 97 -17.24 -12.01 7.12
CA VAL A 97 -16.98 -11.33 8.40
C VAL A 97 -18.11 -11.57 9.40
N ASN A 98 -18.45 -12.83 9.65
CA ASN A 98 -19.58 -13.17 10.52
C ASN A 98 -19.18 -13.28 12.01
N SER A 99 -17.88 -13.26 12.32
CA SER A 99 -17.41 -13.36 13.70
C SER A 99 -16.91 -12.01 14.24
N THR A 100 -17.54 -11.55 15.32
CA THR A 100 -17.09 -10.37 16.09
C THR A 100 -15.64 -10.50 16.55
N ALA A 101 -15.17 -11.72 16.83
CA ALA A 101 -13.79 -12.00 17.21
C ALA A 101 -12.80 -11.71 16.07
N GLN A 102 -13.15 -12.04 14.82
CA GLN A 102 -12.31 -11.72 13.66
C GLN A 102 -12.25 -10.22 13.41
N ILE A 103 -13.36 -9.49 13.60
CA ILE A 103 -13.38 -8.02 13.52
C ILE A 103 -12.49 -7.42 14.61
N ALA A 104 -12.57 -7.93 15.84
CA ALA A 104 -11.73 -7.48 16.93
C ALA A 104 -10.24 -7.72 16.64
N LYS A 105 -9.88 -8.90 16.14
CA LYS A 105 -8.50 -9.20 15.72
C LYS A 105 -8.02 -8.26 14.61
N PHE A 106 -8.82 -8.08 13.56
CA PHE A 106 -8.46 -7.20 12.45
C PHE A 106 -8.27 -5.74 12.90
N THR A 107 -9.18 -5.24 13.74
CA THR A 107 -9.06 -3.88 14.27
C THR A 107 -7.85 -3.73 15.18
N TYR A 108 -7.55 -4.74 16.01
CA TYR A 108 -6.33 -4.80 16.81
C TYR A 108 -5.06 -4.76 15.94
N ASP A 109 -4.93 -5.69 14.99
CA ASP A 109 -3.76 -5.79 14.11
C ASP A 109 -3.52 -4.49 13.34
N LYS A 110 -4.61 -3.83 12.89
CA LYS A 110 -4.55 -2.52 12.23
C LYS A 110 -3.99 -1.44 13.16
N GLN A 111 -4.40 -1.40 14.42
CA GLN A 111 -3.90 -0.43 15.39
C GLN A 111 -2.44 -0.71 15.78
N ILE A 112 -2.05 -1.98 15.94
CA ILE A 112 -0.64 -2.35 16.20
C ILE A 112 0.26 -1.90 15.04
N LYS A 113 -0.14 -2.13 13.79
CA LYS A 113 0.61 -1.63 12.62
C LYS A 113 0.74 -0.10 12.62
N LYS A 114 -0.30 0.64 13.04
CA LYS A 114 -0.24 2.11 13.18
C LYS A 114 0.77 2.53 14.26
N LEU A 115 0.74 1.87 15.42
CA LEU A 115 1.67 2.13 16.53
C LEU A 115 3.12 1.81 16.15
N GLN A 116 3.36 0.73 15.40
CA GLN A 116 4.71 0.39 14.91
C GLN A 116 5.28 1.46 13.98
N LYS A 117 4.45 2.03 13.08
CA LYS A 117 4.85 3.17 12.24
C LYS A 117 5.18 4.42 13.07
N GLN A 118 4.38 4.71 14.09
CA GLN A 118 4.64 5.84 14.99
C GLN A 118 5.91 5.64 15.83
N LYS A 119 6.24 4.40 16.21
CA LYS A 119 7.51 4.07 16.89
C LYS A 119 8.73 4.23 16.00
N SER A 120 8.61 3.98 14.68
CA SER A 120 9.73 4.23 13.76
C SER A 120 10.02 5.72 13.55
N THR A 121 9.06 6.61 13.83
CA THR A 121 9.23 8.07 13.73
C THR A 121 9.62 8.73 15.05
N ASN A 122 9.29 8.12 16.19
CA ASN A 122 9.59 8.66 17.51
C ASN A 122 10.47 7.67 18.29
N ASP A 123 11.72 8.05 18.55
CA ASP A 123 12.74 7.27 19.28
C ASP A 123 12.48 7.11 20.80
N ASN A 124 11.20 7.20 21.20
CA ASN A 124 10.77 6.99 22.57
C ASN A 124 10.75 5.49 22.89
N ARG A 125 11.94 4.92 23.14
CA ARG A 125 12.10 3.64 23.81
C ARG A 125 11.60 3.78 25.25
N GLY A 126 10.30 3.62 25.43
CA GLY A 126 9.65 3.71 26.73
C GLY A 126 10.30 2.74 27.72
N LYS A 127 10.76 3.26 28.86
CA LYS A 127 11.18 2.44 29.99
C LYS A 127 9.95 1.72 30.52
N ILE A 128 10.02 0.40 30.66
CA ILE A 128 8.94 -0.41 31.24
C ILE A 128 8.62 0.15 32.63
N SER A 129 7.36 0.56 32.82
CA SER A 129 6.88 1.11 34.09
C SER A 129 6.92 0.03 35.17
N LYS A 130 7.47 0.39 36.34
CA LYS A 130 7.48 -0.53 37.49
C LYS A 130 6.07 -0.62 38.05
N ILE A 131 5.52 -1.83 38.03
CA ILE A 131 4.23 -2.14 38.64
C ILE A 131 4.42 -2.22 40.15
N ARG A 132 3.63 -1.46 40.93
CA ARG A 132 3.59 -1.56 42.39
C ARG A 132 2.21 -2.08 42.81
N LYS A 133 2.18 -3.00 43.76
CA LYS A 133 0.94 -3.50 44.38
C LYS A 133 0.86 -2.94 45.78
N ASP A 134 -0.24 -2.28 46.11
CA ASP A 134 -0.47 -1.77 47.44
C ASP A 134 -0.89 -2.93 48.35
N PRO A 135 -0.10 -3.30 49.38
CA PRO A 135 -0.36 -4.47 50.20
C PRO A 135 -1.62 -4.34 51.07
N LYS A 136 -2.08 -3.11 51.34
CA LYS A 136 -3.29 -2.84 52.14
C LYS A 136 -4.58 -2.87 51.32
N THR A 137 -4.53 -2.43 50.07
CA THR A 137 -5.75 -2.22 49.25
C THR A 137 -5.88 -3.26 48.14
N GLY A 138 -4.82 -4.02 47.86
CA GLY A 138 -4.75 -4.95 46.73
C GLY A 138 -4.72 -4.25 45.37
N LYS A 139 -4.69 -2.91 45.32
CA LYS A 139 -4.70 -2.15 44.08
C LYS A 139 -3.34 -2.20 43.40
N ILE A 140 -3.36 -2.26 42.08
CA ILE A 140 -2.17 -2.24 41.24
C ILE A 140 -2.00 -0.80 40.72
N VAL A 141 -0.89 -0.17 41.08
CA VAL A 141 -0.53 1.16 40.58
C VAL A 141 0.54 1.00 39.51
N VAL A 142 0.24 1.50 38.31
CA VAL A 142 1.15 1.48 37.15
C VAL A 142 1.54 2.92 36.83
N ASN A 143 2.82 3.24 37.04
CA ASN A 143 3.35 4.58 36.75
C ASN A 143 3.88 4.64 35.32
N ASP A 144 3.00 4.94 34.37
CA ASP A 144 3.37 5.11 32.96
C ASP A 144 3.73 6.58 32.62
N SER A 145 4.32 6.79 31.46
CA SER A 145 4.69 8.12 30.99
C SER A 145 3.44 8.94 30.63
N LYS A 146 3.35 10.14 31.21
CA LYS A 146 2.23 11.07 30.95
C LYS A 146 2.13 11.46 29.47
N GLN A 147 3.25 11.49 28.76
CA GLN A 147 3.28 11.83 27.33
C GLN A 147 2.63 10.75 26.47
N LEU A 148 2.90 9.46 26.71
CA LEU A 148 2.25 8.37 25.96
C LEU A 148 0.74 8.32 26.23
N ILE A 149 0.31 8.61 27.47
CA ILE A 149 -1.11 8.68 27.81
C ILE A 149 -1.80 9.82 27.05
N LYS A 150 -1.17 11.00 26.95
CA LYS A 150 -1.69 12.11 26.16
C LYS A 150 -1.79 11.77 24.67
N GLN A 151 -0.74 11.17 24.11
CA GLN A 151 -0.74 10.71 22.72
C GLN A 151 -1.85 9.69 22.45
N LEU A 152 -2.08 8.75 23.37
CA LEU A 152 -3.18 7.80 23.28
C LEU A 152 -4.54 8.50 23.26
N ALA A 153 -4.74 9.49 24.14
CA ALA A 153 -5.97 10.27 24.18
C ALA A 153 -6.19 11.06 22.88
N GLU A 154 -5.14 11.68 22.35
CA GLU A 154 -5.18 12.38 21.06
C GLU A 154 -5.52 11.43 19.90
N ASP A 155 -4.89 10.26 19.85
CA ASP A 155 -5.18 9.24 18.83
C ASP A 155 -6.63 8.73 18.91
N LEU A 156 -7.18 8.56 20.12
CA LEU A 156 -8.58 8.19 20.31
C LEU A 156 -9.54 9.29 19.85
N ASN A 157 -9.25 10.55 20.18
CA ASN A 157 -10.06 11.68 19.74
C ASN A 157 -10.03 11.84 18.22
N GLN A 158 -8.84 11.73 17.62
CA GLN A 158 -8.66 11.79 16.17
C GLN A 158 -9.41 10.68 15.45
N THR A 159 -9.28 9.43 15.91
CA THR A 159 -10.00 8.30 15.30
C THR A 159 -11.50 8.40 15.46
N THR A 160 -11.99 8.96 16.57
CA THR A 160 -13.42 9.22 16.79
C THR A 160 -13.93 10.30 15.84
N LYS A 161 -13.19 11.41 15.71
CA LYS A 161 -13.52 12.49 14.77
C LYS A 161 -13.55 12.01 13.32
N GLU A 162 -12.55 11.26 12.89
CA GLU A 162 -12.51 10.68 11.54
C GLU A 162 -13.69 9.75 11.26
N ARG A 163 -14.12 8.95 12.25
CA ARG A 163 -15.30 8.08 12.10
C ARG A 163 -16.59 8.89 11.99
N TYR A 164 -16.70 9.95 12.79
CA TYR A 164 -17.83 10.87 12.75
C TYR A 164 -17.93 11.57 11.39
N ASP A 165 -16.84 12.19 10.94
CA ASP A 165 -16.78 12.93 9.67
C ASP A 165 -17.10 12.01 8.48
N ARG A 166 -16.53 10.80 8.45
CA ARG A 166 -16.85 9.80 7.41
C ARG A 166 -18.32 9.38 7.42
N THR A 167 -18.93 9.29 8.60
CA THR A 167 -20.35 8.92 8.73
C THR A 167 -21.24 10.06 8.25
N ASN A 168 -20.91 11.29 8.61
CA ASN A 168 -21.64 12.48 8.17
C ASN A 168 -21.52 12.71 6.66
N GLN A 169 -20.32 12.57 6.09
CA GLN A 169 -20.13 12.67 4.64
C GLN A 169 -20.95 11.62 3.87
N LYS A 170 -21.07 10.40 4.42
CA LYS A 170 -21.93 9.37 3.81
C LYS A 170 -23.41 9.73 3.90
N ARG A 171 -23.86 10.27 5.03
CA ARG A 171 -25.25 10.73 5.21
C ARG A 171 -25.59 11.85 4.21
N GLN A 172 -24.70 12.82 4.05
CA GLN A 172 -24.87 13.90 3.08
C GLN A 172 -24.93 13.37 1.64
N LYS A 173 -23.97 12.53 1.24
CA LYS A 173 -23.97 11.94 -0.11
C LYS A 173 -25.23 11.12 -0.41
N ASN A 174 -25.70 10.32 0.54
CA ASN A 174 -26.94 9.56 0.37
C ASN A 174 -28.17 10.47 0.39
N SER A 175 -28.08 11.63 1.05
CA SER A 175 -29.14 12.63 0.98
C SER A 175 -29.29 13.15 -0.45
N ASP A 176 -28.17 13.51 -1.08
CA ASP A 176 -28.11 14.18 -2.39
C ASP A 176 -28.41 13.23 -3.57
N GLN A 177 -28.17 11.92 -3.43
CA GLN A 177 -28.37 10.97 -4.54
C GLN A 177 -29.82 10.48 -4.72
N ASN A 178 -30.68 10.65 -3.72
CA ASN A 178 -32.03 10.09 -3.70
C ASN A 178 -33.14 11.15 -3.89
N GLU A 179 -32.90 12.17 -4.72
CA GLU A 179 -33.90 13.21 -5.05
C GLU A 179 -35.13 12.68 -5.80
N ASN A 180 -35.07 11.47 -6.37
CA ASN A 180 -36.14 10.89 -7.20
C ASN A 180 -37.25 10.18 -6.41
N TYR A 181 -37.15 10.01 -5.09
CA TYR A 181 -38.19 9.39 -4.27
C TYR A 181 -38.91 10.42 -3.40
N SER A 182 -40.24 10.48 -3.50
CA SER A 182 -41.06 11.29 -2.60
C SER A 182 -41.21 10.55 -1.26
N TYR A 183 -40.34 10.85 -0.31
CA TYR A 183 -40.41 10.36 1.06
C TYR A 183 -41.01 11.42 1.99
N ILE A 184 -41.93 11.00 2.86
CA ILE A 184 -42.65 11.88 3.80
C ILE A 184 -41.73 12.38 4.93
N ASN A 185 -40.74 11.58 5.35
CA ASN A 185 -39.76 11.95 6.38
C ASN A 185 -38.41 11.22 6.16
N GLU A 186 -37.37 11.67 6.87
CA GLU A 186 -36.00 11.13 6.76
C GLU A 186 -35.91 9.65 7.17
N LYS A 187 -36.72 9.20 8.15
CA LYS A 187 -36.74 7.79 8.57
C LYS A 187 -37.34 6.87 7.50
N ASN A 188 -38.34 7.34 6.77
CA ASN A 188 -38.93 6.63 5.63
C ASN A 188 -37.92 6.52 4.50
N LYS A 189 -37.10 7.55 4.28
CA LYS A 189 -35.95 7.48 3.36
C LYS A 189 -34.97 6.39 3.76
N GLU A 190 -34.50 6.40 5.02
CA GLU A 190 -33.57 5.38 5.52
C GLU A 190 -34.14 3.95 5.43
N PHE A 191 -35.46 3.81 5.62
CA PHE A 191 -36.15 2.53 5.48
C PHE A 191 -36.21 2.05 4.03
N ASN A 192 -36.57 2.92 3.09
CA ASN A 192 -36.60 2.60 1.67
C ASN A 192 -35.19 2.25 1.14
N ASP A 193 -34.17 3.00 1.54
CA ASP A 193 -32.76 2.69 1.23
C ASP A 193 -32.37 1.29 1.74
N LYS A 194 -32.92 0.86 2.89
CA LYS A 194 -32.68 -0.48 3.43
C LYS A 194 -33.37 -1.57 2.62
N LEU A 195 -34.60 -1.32 2.15
CA LEU A 195 -35.33 -2.23 1.28
C LEU A 195 -34.61 -2.43 -0.05
N GLU A 196 -34.20 -1.34 -0.71
CA GLU A 196 -33.47 -1.39 -1.97
C GLU A 196 -32.18 -2.24 -1.83
N ARG A 197 -31.46 -2.10 -0.71
CA ARG A 197 -30.27 -2.94 -0.42
C ARG A 197 -30.60 -4.43 -0.29
N GLN A 198 -31.79 -4.79 0.20
CA GLN A 198 -32.20 -6.20 0.28
C GLN A 198 -32.66 -6.71 -1.09
N GLU A 199 -33.44 -5.93 -1.83
CA GLU A 199 -33.89 -6.29 -3.18
C GLU A 199 -32.71 -6.50 -4.12
N THR A 200 -31.75 -5.56 -4.14
CA THR A 200 -30.52 -5.68 -4.93
C THR A 200 -29.66 -6.87 -4.51
N LYS A 201 -29.70 -7.27 -3.23
CA LYS A 201 -29.00 -8.46 -2.76
C LYS A 201 -29.70 -9.73 -3.25
N LEU A 202 -31.02 -9.82 -3.11
CA LEU A 202 -31.81 -10.95 -3.58
C LEU A 202 -31.71 -11.12 -5.11
N LEU A 203 -31.77 -10.03 -5.87
CA LEU A 203 -31.61 -10.05 -7.33
C LEU A 203 -30.22 -10.52 -7.78
N LYS A 204 -29.18 -10.31 -6.97
CA LYS A 204 -27.83 -10.83 -7.20
C LYS A 204 -27.66 -12.28 -6.78
N ASP A 205 -28.50 -12.79 -5.88
CA ASP A 205 -28.48 -14.19 -5.47
C ASP A 205 -29.32 -15.07 -6.43
N ILE A 206 -30.21 -14.45 -7.21
CA ILE A 206 -31.07 -15.10 -8.22
C ILE A 206 -30.40 -15.20 -9.62
N ASN A 207 -29.52 -14.24 -9.96
CA ASN A 207 -28.73 -14.23 -11.21
C ASN A 207 -27.31 -14.76 -10.98
#